data_AF-A0AA86MWI4-F1
#
_entry.id   AF-A0AA86MWI4-F1
#
_cell.length_a   1.000
_cell.length_b   1.000
_cell.length_c   1.000
_cell.angle_alpha   90.00
_cell.angle_beta   90.00
_cell.angle_gamma   90.00
#
_symmetry.space_group_name_H-M   'P 1'
#
loop_
_entity.id
_entity.type
_entity.pdbx_description
1 polymer ?
#
loop_
_entity_poly.entity_id
_entity_poly.type
_entity_poly.pdbx_seq_one_letter_code
_entity_poly.pdbx_strand_id
1 'polypeptide(L)'
;MKKVHDLGWRYWLATVFLLAGWLSGWTPGIWLAIALCIVQIAHFAKRTGSLTSFLVQVRMAYLVLLIAGLWPPLIWIHVLQLVGTTARVVFNYCLLARTLSLAPWNRFEPWSLDLLRRTYFSFPAGVSPCAGAGDPALRSWLA
;
A
#
# COMPACT_ATOMS: atom_id res chain seq x y z
N MET A 1 24.48 -7.85 -1.31
CA MET A 1 24.57 -7.11 -0.04
C MET A 1 23.17 -6.82 0.49
N LYS A 2 22.85 -7.28 1.72
CA LYS A 2 21.53 -7.22 2.37
C LYS A 2 21.07 -5.76 2.59
N LYS A 3 20.31 -5.18 1.65
CA LYS A 3 19.52 -3.95 1.94
C LYS A 3 18.23 -4.37 2.63
N VAL A 4 18.32 -4.64 3.93
CA VAL A 4 17.19 -5.20 4.70
C VAL A 4 15.99 -4.23 4.73
N HIS A 5 16.19 -2.91 4.59
CA HIS A 5 15.09 -1.93 4.59
C HIS A 5 15.21 -0.89 3.47
N ASP A 6 14.45 -1.09 2.39
CA ASP A 6 14.25 -0.08 1.34
C ASP A 6 13.49 1.15 1.90
N LEU A 7 13.65 2.31 1.27
CA LEU A 7 13.01 3.56 1.66
C LEU A 7 11.48 3.43 1.73
N GLY A 8 10.89 2.65 0.82
CA GLY A 8 9.47 2.33 0.85
C GLY A 8 9.05 1.64 2.15
N TRP A 9 9.83 0.67 2.63
CA TRP A 9 9.54 -0.04 3.87
C TRP A 9 9.59 0.90 5.08
N ARG A 10 10.58 1.79 5.14
CA ARG A 10 10.72 2.79 6.22
C ARG A 10 9.52 3.72 6.31
N TYR A 11 9.03 4.16 5.15
CA TYR A 11 7.82 4.98 5.08
C TYR A 11 6.60 4.25 5.67
N TRP A 12 6.39 2.98 5.32
CA TRP A 12 5.26 2.21 5.85
C TRP A 12 5.43 1.89 7.34
N LEU A 13 6.65 1.61 7.80
CA LEU A 13 6.92 1.44 9.23
C LEU A 13 6.56 2.70 10.02
N ALA A 14 6.98 3.88 9.53
CA ALA A 14 6.62 5.15 10.17
C ALA A 14 5.10 5.36 10.17
N THR A 15 4.41 5.05 9.07
CA THR A 15 2.93 5.09 9.00
C THR A 15 2.28 4.18 10.04
N VAL A 16 2.79 2.96 10.25
CA VAL A 16 2.28 2.02 11.27
C VAL A 16 2.35 2.64 12.67
N PHE A 17 3.49 3.22 13.04
CA PHE A 17 3.64 3.84 14.36
C PHE A 17 2.73 5.06 14.56
N LEU A 18 2.60 5.92 13.53
CA LEU A 18 1.72 7.08 13.58
C LEU A 18 0.25 6.68 13.72
N LEU A 19 -0.17 5.64 12.97
CA LEU A 19 -1.55 5.15 13.01
C LEU A 19 -1.86 4.39 14.30
N ALA A 20 -0.90 3.63 14.84
CA ALA A 20 -1.02 3.01 16.16
C ALA A 20 -1.13 4.06 17.27
N GLY A 21 -0.34 5.14 17.18
CA GLY A 21 -0.45 6.29 18.07
C GLY A 21 -1.84 6.92 18.03
N TRP A 22 -2.38 7.17 16.84
CA TRP A 22 -3.75 7.65 16.66
C TRP A 22 -4.78 6.76 17.37
N LEU A 23 -4.74 5.44 17.12
CA LEU A 23 -5.67 4.48 17.73
C LEU A 23 -5.47 4.32 19.24
N SER A 24 -4.30 4.71 19.77
CA SER A 24 -4.01 4.74 21.21
C SER A 24 -4.43 6.06 21.87
N GLY A 25 -5.07 6.98 21.14
CA GLY A 25 -5.55 8.28 21.64
C GLY A 25 -4.64 9.47 21.36
N TRP A 26 -3.50 9.29 20.67
CA TRP A 26 -2.61 10.38 20.29
C TRP A 26 -3.11 11.07 19.02
N THR A 27 -3.96 12.08 19.19
CA THR A 27 -4.61 12.84 18.09
C THR A 27 -3.68 13.34 16.99
N PRO A 28 -2.45 13.84 17.27
CA PRO A 28 -1.52 14.22 16.21
C PRO A 28 -1.13 13.07 15.26
N GLY A 29 -1.23 11.81 15.69
CA GLY A 29 -0.82 10.63 14.93
C GLY A 29 -1.49 10.55 13.55
N ILE A 30 -2.80 10.82 13.46
CA ILE A 30 -3.52 10.74 12.18
C ILE A 30 -3.12 11.84 11.21
N TRP A 31 -2.92 13.06 11.70
CA TRP A 31 -2.49 14.20 10.89
C TRP A 31 -1.07 14.01 10.37
N LEU A 32 -0.17 13.49 11.21
CA LEU A 32 1.18 13.13 10.81
C LEU A 32 1.18 11.97 9.80
N ALA A 33 0.30 10.97 9.96
CA ALA A 33 0.17 9.88 9.00
C ALA A 33 -0.32 10.36 7.62
N ILE A 34 -1.30 11.27 7.60
CA ILE A 34 -1.80 11.94 6.39
C ILE A 34 -0.68 12.73 5.72
N ALA A 35 0.01 13.60 6.47
CA ALA A 35 1.12 14.40 5.95
C ALA A 35 2.24 13.52 5.38
N LEU A 36 2.63 12.47 6.10
CA LEU A 36 3.62 11.50 5.63
C LEU A 36 3.16 10.82 4.32
N CYS A 37 1.88 10.45 4.22
CA CYS A 37 1.35 9.81 3.01
C CYS A 37 1.36 10.77 1.81
N ILE A 38 1.04 12.05 2.00
CA ILE A 38 1.15 13.08 0.96
C ILE A 38 2.60 13.22 0.49
N VAL A 39 3.56 13.29 1.42
CA VAL A 39 4.99 13.34 1.09
C VAL A 39 5.42 12.10 0.30
N GLN A 40 4.95 10.91 0.70
CA GLN A 40 5.23 9.68 -0.04
C GLN A 40 4.68 9.72 -1.47
N ILE A 41 3.44 10.18 -1.67
CA ILE A 41 2.84 10.31 -3.00
C ILE A 41 3.70 11.24 -3.87
N ALA A 42 4.04 12.43 -3.37
CA ALA A 42 4.85 13.40 -4.10
C ALA A 42 6.25 12.85 -4.43
N HIS A 43 6.91 12.19 -3.48
CA HIS A 43 8.22 11.59 -3.69
C HIS A 43 8.16 10.48 -4.75
N PHE A 44 7.26 9.51 -4.61
CA PHE A 44 7.18 8.40 -5.55
C PHE A 44 6.70 8.86 -6.93
N ALA A 45 5.81 9.84 -7.03
CA ALA A 45 5.40 10.44 -8.31
C ALA A 45 6.57 11.09 -9.05
N LYS A 46 7.41 11.86 -8.33
CA LYS A 46 8.64 12.43 -8.90
C LYS A 46 9.62 11.35 -9.34
N ARG A 47 9.77 10.29 -8.55
CA ARG A 47 10.72 9.20 -8.82
C ARG A 47 10.28 8.30 -9.99
N THR A 48 8.99 8.04 -10.16
CA THR A 48 8.46 7.23 -11.26
C THR A 48 8.15 8.05 -12.51
N GLY A 49 8.10 9.38 -12.39
CA GLY A 49 7.65 10.28 -13.46
C GLY A 49 6.15 10.14 -13.77
N SER A 50 5.38 9.39 -12.97
CA SER A 50 3.98 9.08 -13.26
C SER A 50 3.12 9.00 -12.00
N LEU A 51 2.07 9.83 -11.97
CA LEU A 51 1.01 9.79 -10.95
C LEU A 51 0.10 8.56 -11.07
N THR A 52 0.08 7.92 -12.24
CA THR A 52 -0.70 6.71 -12.48
C THR A 52 0.11 5.43 -12.23
N SER A 53 1.37 5.55 -11.81
CA SER A 53 2.15 4.38 -11.43
C SER A 53 1.50 3.63 -10.26
N PHE A 54 1.50 2.30 -10.32
CA PHE A 54 0.86 1.44 -9.30
C PHE A 54 1.33 1.77 -7.88
N LEU A 55 2.61 2.11 -7.70
CA LEU A 55 3.17 2.53 -6.42
C LEU A 55 2.54 3.81 -5.87
N VAL A 56 2.17 4.76 -6.74
CA VAL A 56 1.47 5.99 -6.36
C VAL A 56 -0.01 5.71 -6.13
N GLN A 57 -0.65 4.87 -6.97
CA GLN A 57 -2.06 4.49 -6.81
C GLN A 57 -2.35 3.87 -5.44
N VAL A 58 -1.52 2.92 -4.98
CA VAL A 58 -1.69 2.29 -3.66
C VAL A 58 -1.63 3.32 -2.53
N ARG A 59 -0.76 4.34 -2.66
CA ARG A 59 -0.62 5.39 -1.65
C ARG A 59 -1.75 6.40 -1.69
N MET A 60 -2.23 6.74 -2.88
CA MET A 60 -3.41 7.57 -3.07
C MET A 60 -4.64 6.91 -2.46
N ALA A 61 -4.87 5.63 -2.73
CA ALA A 61 -5.98 4.88 -2.14
C ALA A 61 -5.86 4.79 -0.61
N TYR A 62 -4.64 4.58 -0.10
CA TYR A 62 -4.40 4.58 1.34
C TYR A 62 -4.72 5.94 1.97
N LEU A 63 -4.29 7.05 1.35
CA LEU A 63 -4.62 8.40 1.81
C LEU A 63 -6.14 8.66 1.82
N VAL A 64 -6.84 8.23 0.78
CA VAL A 64 -8.31 8.34 0.72
C VAL A 64 -8.96 7.58 1.88
N LEU A 65 -8.50 6.35 2.18
CA LEU A 65 -9.00 5.58 3.30
C LEU A 65 -8.67 6.22 4.66
N LEU A 66 -7.48 6.82 4.83
CA LEU A 66 -7.13 7.59 6.03
C LEU A 66 -8.13 8.74 6.25
N ILE A 67 -8.42 9.51 5.20
CA ILE A 67 -9.36 10.63 5.27
C ILE A 67 -10.79 10.14 5.52
N ALA A 68 -11.22 9.08 4.83
CA ALA A 68 -12.55 8.49 5.02
C ALA A 68 -12.77 8.02 6.47
N GLY A 69 -11.74 7.41 7.08
CA GLY A 69 -11.81 6.96 8.48
C GLY A 69 -11.87 8.09 9.52
N LEU A 70 -11.70 9.36 9.13
CA LEU A 70 -11.94 10.49 10.04
C LEU A 70 -13.42 10.66 10.37
N TRP A 71 -14.31 10.13 9.53
CA TRP A 71 -15.74 10.12 9.82
C TRP A 71 -16.03 9.07 10.92
N PRO A 72 -16.67 9.41 12.05
CA PRO A 72 -16.87 8.48 13.17
C PRO A 72 -17.42 7.08 12.82
N PRO A 73 -18.42 6.92 11.93
CA PRO A 73 -18.92 5.58 11.55
C PRO A 73 -17.89 4.73 10.78
N LEU A 74 -16.83 5.35 10.26
CA LEU A 74 -15.79 4.71 9.44
C LEU A 74 -14.45 4.55 10.19
N ILE A 75 -14.41 4.79 11.51
CA ILE A 75 -13.18 4.67 12.31
C ILE A 75 -12.53 3.28 12.23
N TRP A 76 -13.34 2.23 12.03
CA TRP A 76 -12.88 0.86 11.85
C TRP A 76 -11.94 0.70 10.64
N ILE A 77 -12.03 1.60 9.64
CA ILE A 77 -11.11 1.64 8.50
C ILE A 77 -9.68 1.91 8.97
N HIS A 78 -9.46 2.71 10.01
CA HIS A 78 -8.11 2.93 10.56
C HIS A 78 -7.55 1.67 11.21
N VAL A 79 -8.39 0.86 11.87
CA VAL A 79 -7.98 -0.45 12.40
C VAL A 79 -7.59 -1.39 11.26
N LEU A 80 -8.42 -1.47 10.21
CA LEU A 80 -8.13 -2.27 9.02
C LEU A 80 -6.83 -1.80 8.34
N GLN A 81 -6.61 -0.49 8.25
CA GLN A 81 -5.37 0.08 7.71
C GLN A 81 -4.15 -0.25 8.56
N LEU A 82 -4.26 -0.21 9.89
CA LEU A 82 -3.17 -0.59 10.78
C LEU A 82 -2.80 -2.07 10.61
N VAL A 83 -3.79 -2.96 10.59
CA VAL A 83 -3.58 -4.40 10.36
C VAL A 83 -2.95 -4.63 8.98
N GLY A 84 -3.52 -4.01 7.93
CA GLY A 84 -3.03 -4.17 6.56
C GLY A 84 -1.63 -3.61 6.33
N THR A 85 -1.28 -2.48 6.94
CA THR A 85 0.06 -1.89 6.85
C THR A 85 1.07 -2.65 7.71
N THR A 86 0.67 -3.19 8.85
CA THR A 86 1.50 -4.11 9.64
C THR A 86 1.79 -5.38 8.85
N ALA A 87 0.78 -5.97 8.21
CA ALA A 87 0.98 -7.13 7.33
C ALA A 87 1.94 -6.81 6.17
N ARG A 88 1.88 -5.59 5.63
CA ARG A 88 2.83 -5.12 4.61
C ARG A 88 4.26 -5.03 5.14
N VAL A 89 4.45 -4.49 6.35
CA VAL A 89 5.78 -4.30 6.94
C VAL A 89 6.40 -5.64 7.36
N VAL A 90 5.61 -6.57 7.89
CA VAL A 90 6.09 -7.86 8.44
C VAL A 90 6.17 -8.95 7.35
N PHE A 91 5.14 -9.07 6.51
CA PHE A 91 5.02 -10.18 5.55
C PHE A 91 5.21 -9.74 4.09
N ASN A 92 5.46 -8.46 3.81
CA ASN A 92 5.42 -7.88 2.45
C ASN A 92 4.07 -8.13 1.73
N TYR A 93 3.00 -8.35 2.50
CA TYR A 93 1.67 -8.60 1.98
C TYR A 93 0.80 -7.34 2.12
N CYS A 94 0.25 -6.83 1.02
CA CYS A 94 -0.60 -5.65 1.04
C CYS A 94 -1.96 -5.95 0.39
N LEU A 95 -2.99 -6.11 1.22
CA LEU A 95 -4.37 -6.36 0.76
C LEU A 95 -4.83 -5.27 -0.21
N LEU A 96 -4.57 -4.00 0.12
CA LEU A 96 -4.95 -2.86 -0.72
C LEU A 96 -4.32 -2.94 -2.12
N ALA A 97 -3.06 -3.36 -2.23
CA ALA A 97 -2.40 -3.53 -3.51
C ALA A 97 -3.05 -4.65 -4.33
N ARG A 98 -3.41 -5.78 -3.70
CA ARG A 98 -4.11 -6.90 -4.34
C ARG A 98 -5.52 -6.50 -4.80
N THR A 99 -6.25 -5.72 -4.01
CA THR A 99 -7.57 -5.22 -4.42
C THR A 99 -7.46 -4.23 -5.58
N LEU A 100 -6.48 -3.30 -5.53
CA LEU A 100 -6.24 -2.36 -6.62
C LEU A 100 -5.78 -3.05 -7.91
N SER A 101 -5.05 -4.17 -7.84
CA SER A 101 -4.63 -4.88 -9.04
C SER A 101 -5.78 -5.50 -9.82
N LEU A 102 -6.92 -5.78 -9.16
CA LEU A 102 -8.15 -6.27 -9.79
C LEU A 102 -9.01 -5.17 -10.43
N ALA A 103 -8.67 -3.90 -10.19
CA ALA A 103 -9.43 -2.78 -10.75
C ALA A 103 -9.39 -2.82 -12.29
N PRO A 104 -10.48 -2.43 -12.98
CA PRO A 104 -10.60 -2.59 -14.43
C PRO A 104 -9.50 -1.88 -15.24
N TRP A 105 -8.91 -0.81 -14.71
CA TRP A 105 -7.82 -0.07 -15.32
C TRP A 105 -6.42 -0.63 -14.99
N ASN A 106 -6.31 -1.60 -14.08
CA ASN A 106 -5.04 -2.20 -13.67
C ASN A 106 -4.93 -3.70 -14.02
N ARG A 107 -6.03 -4.32 -14.47
CA ARG A 107 -6.07 -5.72 -14.92
C ARG A 107 -5.96 -5.81 -16.43
N PHE A 108 -5.24 -6.82 -16.92
CA PHE A 108 -5.15 -7.16 -18.34
C PHE A 108 -5.95 -8.42 -18.70
N GLU A 109 -6.35 -9.18 -17.69
CA GLU A 109 -7.16 -10.39 -17.85
C GLU A 109 -8.63 -10.13 -17.52
N PRO A 110 -9.57 -10.86 -18.16
CA PRO A 110 -10.97 -10.82 -17.81
C PRO A 110 -11.20 -11.35 -16.38
N TRP A 111 -12.30 -10.91 -15.77
CA TRP A 111 -12.64 -11.32 -14.41
C TRP A 111 -12.93 -12.82 -14.35
N SER A 112 -12.21 -13.52 -13.48
CA SER A 112 -12.41 -14.95 -13.22
C SER A 112 -12.17 -15.28 -11.74
N LEU A 113 -12.78 -16.36 -11.26
CA LEU A 113 -12.57 -16.85 -9.89
C LEU A 113 -11.12 -17.30 -9.67
N ASP A 114 -10.47 -17.81 -10.72
CA ASP A 114 -9.07 -18.19 -10.68
C ASP A 114 -8.16 -16.97 -10.50
N LEU A 115 -8.42 -15.87 -11.23
CA LEU A 115 -7.72 -14.60 -11.05
C LEU A 115 -7.87 -14.07 -9.61
N LEU A 116 -9.07 -14.15 -9.04
CA LEU A 116 -9.33 -13.73 -7.66
C LEU A 116 -8.54 -14.58 -6.66
N ARG A 117 -8.55 -15.92 -6.84
CA ARG A 117 -7.81 -16.85 -5.98
C ARG A 117 -6.31 -16.59 -6.05
N ARG A 118 -5.73 -16.50 -7.25
CA ARG A 118 -4.31 -16.17 -7.43
C ARG A 118 -3.98 -14.82 -6.82
N THR A 119 -4.83 -13.81 -7.01
CA THR A 119 -4.55 -12.47 -6.51
C THR A 119 -4.51 -12.41 -4.98
N TYR A 120 -5.40 -13.10 -4.25
CA TYR A 120 -5.38 -13.03 -2.79
C TYR A 120 -4.47 -14.07 -2.12
N PHE A 121 -4.29 -15.26 -2.71
CA PHE A 121 -3.59 -16.39 -2.09
C PHE A 121 -2.15 -16.61 -2.60
N SER A 122 -1.70 -15.90 -3.64
CA SER A 122 -0.31 -15.99 -4.07
C SER A 122 0.64 -15.37 -3.06
N PHE A 123 1.64 -16.15 -2.63
CA PHE A 123 2.67 -15.70 -1.70
C PHE A 123 3.52 -14.57 -2.32
N PRO A 124 4.01 -13.57 -1.55
CA PRO A 124 4.93 -12.59 -2.08
C PRO A 124 6.29 -13.26 -2.38
N ALA A 125 6.58 -13.61 -3.64
CA ALA A 125 7.95 -14.01 -4.00
C ALA A 125 8.80 -12.73 -4.07
N GLY A 126 9.55 -12.43 -3.01
CA GLY A 126 10.84 -11.72 -3.08
C GLY A 126 10.95 -10.41 -3.87
N VAL A 127 9.86 -9.76 -4.29
CA VAL A 127 9.93 -8.52 -5.09
C VAL A 127 10.31 -7.36 -4.18
N SER A 128 11.39 -6.68 -4.53
CA SER A 128 11.87 -5.51 -3.78
C SER A 128 10.79 -4.40 -3.77
N PRO A 129 10.52 -3.73 -2.63
CA PRO A 129 9.48 -2.70 -2.51
C PRO A 129 9.63 -1.47 -3.43
N CYS A 130 10.79 -1.35 -4.12
CA CYS A 130 11.08 -0.33 -5.13
C CYS A 130 11.14 -0.83 -6.57
N ALA A 131 10.75 -2.08 -6.84
CA ALA A 131 10.57 -2.57 -8.20
C ALA A 131 9.51 -1.71 -8.91
N GLY A 132 9.98 -0.78 -9.74
CA GLY A 132 9.12 -0.06 -10.67
C GLY A 132 8.53 -1.02 -11.70
N ALA A 133 7.56 -0.55 -12.48
CA ALA A 133 6.84 -1.31 -13.51
C ALA A 133 7.71 -1.94 -14.64
N GLY A 134 9.04 -1.82 -14.54
CA GLY A 134 10.01 -2.47 -15.42
C GLY A 134 10.65 -3.75 -14.84
N ASP A 135 10.31 -4.17 -13.61
CA ASP A 135 10.82 -5.44 -13.08
C ASP A 135 10.04 -6.63 -13.69
N PRO A 136 10.70 -7.53 -14.45
CA PRO A 136 10.05 -8.70 -15.03
C PRO A 136 9.42 -9.62 -13.98
N ALA A 137 9.88 -9.57 -12.72
CA ALA A 137 9.25 -10.30 -11.62
C ALA A 137 7.84 -9.80 -11.29
N LEU A 138 7.53 -8.52 -11.53
CA LEU A 138 6.19 -7.96 -11.35
C LEU A 138 5.25 -8.36 -12.50
N ARG A 139 5.79 -8.56 -13.72
CA ARG A 139 5.04 -9.09 -14.87
C ARG A 139 4.66 -10.56 -14.69
N SER A 140 5.52 -11.39 -14.11
CA SER A 140 5.22 -12.80 -13.85
C SER A 140 4.15 -13.06 -12.78
N TRP A 141 3.72 -12.02 -12.06
CA TRP A 141 2.60 -12.09 -11.11
C TRP A 141 1.30 -11.49 -11.66
N LEU A 142 1.38 -10.77 -12.78
CA LEU A 142 0.26 -10.12 -13.47
C LEU A 142 -0.12 -10.83 -14.78
N ALA A 143 0.49 -12.00 -15.03
CA ALA A 143 0.17 -13.00 -16.06
C ALA A 143 0.06 -14.38 -15.37
#